data_AF-A0A9E5EWD4-F1
#
_entry.id   AF-A0A9E5EWD4-F1
#
_cell.length_a   1.000
_cell.length_b   1.000
_cell.length_c   1.000
_cell.angle_alpha   90.00
_cell.angle_beta   90.00
_cell.angle_gamma   90.00
#
_symmetry.space_group_name_H-M   'P 1'
#
loop_
_entity.id
_entity.type
_entity.pdbx_description
1 polymer ?
#
loop_
_entity_poly.entity_id
_entity_poly.type
_entity_poly.pdbx_seq_one_letter_code
_entity_poly.pdbx_strand_id
1 'polypeptide(L)'
;MAILRFGFSVLLVLSLTLGSSVAQDKDKKAEDKTAKADPKEKWIPVGQVVAVLKEVRETDKSVVLSIQTKNSYYNPQAKRMVPAKMEDVELLLKDDVKIRQANPPEAFDDKGRAKKYTSKELKELKGEDLKTPGYPADFSDLKNDSIVNVTLMQKPQKPVRAGGTGLVGVAGKKEDPELAREMRPKIASIVIIGRLPDNYKR
;
A
#
# COMPACT_ATOMS: atom_id res chain seq x y z
N MET A 1 44.73 48.33 19.51
CA MET A 1 45.68 48.89 18.52
C MET A 1 45.22 48.48 17.13
N ALA A 2 45.26 49.43 16.20
CA ALA A 2 45.13 49.42 14.72
C ALA A 2 44.80 48.06 14.03
N ILE A 3 43.70 47.92 13.29
CA ILE A 3 43.42 48.46 11.93
C ILE A 3 44.46 47.99 10.90
N LEU A 4 44.05 47.13 9.93
CA LEU A 4 44.18 47.48 8.50
C LEU A 4 43.30 46.59 7.59
N ARG A 5 42.60 47.28 6.69
CA ARG A 5 41.71 46.77 5.63
C ARG A 5 42.45 46.76 4.29
N PHE A 6 42.08 45.86 3.37
CA PHE A 6 42.16 46.01 1.90
C PHE A 6 41.40 44.81 1.28
N GLY A 7 40.51 44.86 0.30
CA GLY A 7 39.75 45.88 -0.46
C GLY A 7 38.62 45.09 -1.17
N PHE A 8 37.36 45.49 -1.09
CA PHE A 8 36.59 46.31 -2.06
C PHE A 8 36.54 45.79 -3.51
N SER A 9 35.37 45.28 -3.94
CA SER A 9 34.66 45.58 -5.20
C SER A 9 33.46 44.61 -5.35
N VAL A 10 32.23 44.96 -4.93
CA VAL A 10 31.16 45.70 -5.64
C VAL A 10 30.44 44.87 -6.73
N LEU A 11 29.18 44.48 -6.46
CA LEU A 11 27.98 44.73 -7.29
C LEU A 11 26.72 44.25 -6.51
N LEU A 12 26.00 45.13 -5.78
CA LEU A 12 24.85 45.97 -6.18
C LEU A 12 23.51 45.17 -6.29
N VAL A 13 22.69 45.14 -5.23
CA VAL A 13 21.44 45.95 -5.01
C VAL A 13 20.20 45.26 -5.66
N LEU A 14 19.03 45.06 -5.05
CA LEU A 14 18.19 45.96 -4.27
C LEU A 14 17.14 45.14 -3.49
N SER A 15 17.13 45.26 -2.16
CA SER A 15 15.96 45.06 -1.32
C SER A 15 15.21 46.40 -1.20
N LEU A 16 13.88 46.43 -1.23
CA LEU A 16 13.04 47.09 -0.21
C LEU A 16 11.55 47.11 -0.62
N THR A 17 10.75 46.57 0.29
CA THR A 17 9.29 46.70 0.45
C THR A 17 8.88 48.11 0.89
N LEU A 18 7.72 48.62 0.45
CA LEU A 18 6.69 49.36 1.23
C LEU A 18 5.52 49.84 0.32
N GLY A 19 4.26 49.62 0.74
CA GLY A 19 3.00 50.08 0.11
C GLY A 19 2.71 51.58 0.30
N SER A 20 1.59 52.21 -0.09
CA SER A 20 0.21 51.81 -0.47
C SER A 20 -0.50 53.03 -1.08
N SER A 21 -1.52 52.89 -1.96
CA SER A 21 -2.78 53.71 -1.97
C SER A 21 -3.71 53.49 -3.19
N VAL A 22 -5.03 53.59 -2.91
CA VAL A 22 -6.22 53.91 -3.77
C VAL A 22 -7.25 52.77 -4.00
N ALA A 23 -8.54 53.14 -3.89
CA ALA A 23 -9.75 52.37 -3.57
C ALA A 23 -10.83 52.30 -4.70
N GLN A 24 -11.77 51.33 -4.61
CA GLN A 24 -13.19 51.15 -5.14
C GLN A 24 -13.51 51.50 -6.63
N ASP A 25 -14.33 50.81 -7.46
CA ASP A 25 -15.61 50.08 -7.30
C ASP A 25 -16.03 49.26 -8.58
N LYS A 26 -16.85 48.19 -8.43
CA LYS A 26 -17.82 47.46 -9.33
C LYS A 26 -17.50 46.61 -10.61
N ASP A 27 -17.87 45.31 -10.47
CA ASP A 27 -18.64 44.37 -11.33
C ASP A 27 -18.12 43.80 -12.69
N LYS A 28 -17.74 42.50 -12.68
CA LYS A 28 -18.34 41.43 -13.53
C LYS A 28 -17.95 39.99 -13.10
N LYS A 29 -18.98 39.14 -13.10
CA LYS A 29 -19.16 37.73 -12.70
C LYS A 29 -18.56 36.69 -13.68
N ALA A 30 -17.90 35.64 -13.15
CA ALA A 30 -17.91 34.21 -13.55
C ALA A 30 -16.88 33.46 -12.67
N GLU A 31 -17.25 32.60 -11.70
CA GLU A 31 -17.35 31.11 -11.83
C GLU A 31 -16.10 30.52 -12.52
N ASP A 32 -15.29 29.61 -11.97
CA ASP A 32 -15.58 28.39 -11.21
C ASP A 32 -14.24 27.69 -10.81
N LYS A 33 -14.30 26.79 -9.81
CA LYS A 33 -13.33 25.73 -9.45
C LYS A 33 -11.96 26.11 -8.84
N THR A 34 -11.95 26.20 -7.52
CA THR A 34 -10.96 25.42 -6.74
C THR A 34 -11.72 24.59 -5.74
N ALA A 35 -12.23 23.46 -6.24
CA ALA A 35 -12.72 22.38 -5.40
C ALA A 35 -11.66 22.06 -4.35
N LYS A 36 -12.02 22.30 -3.08
CA LYS A 36 -11.36 21.68 -1.93
C LYS A 36 -11.29 20.20 -2.24
N ALA A 37 -10.07 19.69 -2.45
CA ALA A 37 -9.82 18.27 -2.53
C ALA A 37 -10.44 17.62 -1.30
N ASP A 38 -11.42 16.74 -1.54
CA ASP A 38 -12.01 15.89 -0.53
C ASP A 38 -10.89 15.25 0.30
N PRO A 39 -11.03 15.19 1.64
CA PRO A 39 -10.03 14.58 2.49
C PRO A 39 -9.87 13.13 2.09
N LYS A 40 -8.82 12.83 1.30
CA LYS A 40 -8.28 11.50 1.03
C LYS A 40 -8.43 10.67 2.30
N GLU A 41 -9.42 9.76 2.32
CA GLU A 41 -9.63 8.85 3.45
C GLU A 41 -8.28 8.21 3.78
N LYS A 42 -7.70 8.58 4.92
CA LYS A 42 -6.35 8.16 5.30
C LYS A 42 -6.38 6.71 5.75
N TRP A 43 -6.36 5.78 4.80
CA TRP A 43 -6.18 4.36 5.06
C TRP A 43 -4.89 4.12 5.86
N ILE A 44 -4.99 3.39 6.96
CA ILE A 44 -3.87 3.05 7.84
C ILE A 44 -3.34 1.66 7.44
N PRO A 45 -2.02 1.50 7.22
CA PRO A 45 -1.43 0.18 7.00
C PRO A 45 -1.54 -0.66 8.28
N VAL A 46 -2.19 -1.81 8.16
CA VAL A 46 -2.34 -2.78 9.27
C VAL A 46 -1.15 -3.73 9.29
N GLY A 47 -0.57 -4.02 8.14
CA GLY A 47 0.60 -4.87 8.02
C GLY A 47 0.75 -5.47 6.63
N GLN A 48 1.74 -6.36 6.52
CA GLN A 48 2.00 -7.17 5.34
C GLN A 48 1.96 -8.64 5.71
N VAL A 49 1.38 -9.46 4.84
CA VAL A 49 1.26 -10.91 5.05
C VAL A 49 1.71 -11.62 3.79
N VAL A 50 2.62 -12.59 3.95
CA VAL A 50 2.96 -13.54 2.88
C VAL A 50 2.00 -14.71 2.99
N ALA A 51 1.30 -15.00 1.90
CA ALA A 51 0.27 -16.01 1.85
C ALA A 51 0.30 -16.77 0.53
N VAL A 52 -0.34 -17.94 0.52
CA VAL A 52 -0.59 -18.71 -0.70
C VAL A 52 -1.97 -18.34 -1.24
N LEU A 53 -2.02 -17.89 -2.47
CA LEU A 53 -3.28 -17.59 -3.15
C LEU A 53 -3.97 -18.90 -3.55
N LYS A 54 -5.15 -19.18 -3.01
CA LYS A 54 -5.95 -20.36 -3.37
C LYS A 54 -6.95 -20.06 -4.48
N GLU A 55 -7.63 -18.93 -4.38
CA GLU A 55 -8.72 -18.57 -5.30
C GLU A 55 -8.78 -17.05 -5.48
N VAL A 56 -9.08 -16.61 -6.69
CA VAL A 56 -9.33 -15.21 -7.06
C VAL A 56 -10.77 -15.09 -7.52
N ARG A 57 -11.55 -14.24 -6.88
CA ARG A 57 -12.92 -13.90 -7.28
C ARG A 57 -12.94 -12.48 -7.81
N GLU A 58 -12.75 -12.35 -9.11
CA GLU A 58 -12.73 -11.04 -9.78
C GLU A 58 -14.06 -10.31 -9.65
N THR A 59 -15.19 -11.05 -9.71
CA THR A 59 -16.55 -10.48 -9.62
C THR A 59 -16.81 -9.80 -8.27
N ASP A 60 -16.44 -10.47 -7.18
CA ASP A 60 -16.66 -9.96 -5.82
C ASP A 60 -15.49 -9.11 -5.32
N LYS A 61 -14.46 -8.91 -6.15
CA LYS A 61 -13.18 -8.32 -5.78
C LYS A 61 -12.66 -8.91 -4.47
N SER A 62 -12.71 -10.24 -4.33
CA SER A 62 -12.22 -10.96 -3.16
C SER A 62 -11.19 -12.01 -3.53
N VAL A 63 -10.29 -12.32 -2.59
CA VAL A 63 -9.27 -13.36 -2.75
C VAL A 63 -9.24 -14.25 -1.53
N VAL A 64 -9.06 -15.55 -1.75
CA VAL A 64 -8.90 -16.55 -0.69
C VAL A 64 -7.41 -16.83 -0.52
N LEU A 65 -6.88 -16.48 0.64
CA LEU A 65 -5.48 -16.62 0.99
C LEU A 65 -5.32 -17.70 2.05
N SER A 66 -4.39 -18.63 1.84
CA SER A 66 -3.97 -19.59 2.85
C SER A 66 -2.77 -19.02 3.61
N ILE A 67 -2.98 -18.73 4.89
CA ILE A 67 -2.00 -18.09 5.77
C ILE A 67 -1.65 -19.07 6.90
N GLN A 68 -0.37 -19.13 7.24
CA GLN A 68 0.08 -19.85 8.43
C GLN A 68 -0.14 -18.97 9.67
N THR A 69 -1.20 -19.23 10.44
CA THR A 69 -1.58 -18.36 11.58
C THR A 69 -0.85 -18.70 12.87
N LYS A 70 -0.37 -19.94 13.01
CA LYS A 70 0.41 -20.40 14.17
C LYS A 70 1.64 -21.15 13.70
N ASN A 71 2.81 -20.70 14.13
CA ASN A 71 4.05 -21.44 13.96
C ASN A 71 3.99 -22.75 14.76
N SER A 72 4.70 -23.77 14.26
CA SER A 72 4.85 -25.02 14.99
C SER A 72 5.53 -24.75 16.33
N TYR A 73 4.93 -25.21 17.42
CA TYR A 73 5.48 -25.02 18.76
C TYR A 73 5.45 -26.32 19.55
N TYR A 74 6.42 -26.47 20.45
CA TYR A 74 6.45 -27.59 21.37
C TYR A 74 5.43 -27.35 22.49
N ASN A 75 4.46 -28.26 22.63
CA ASN A 75 3.52 -28.23 23.74
C ASN A 75 4.06 -29.12 24.87
N PRO A 76 4.53 -28.56 26.00
CA PRO A 76 5.11 -29.34 27.10
C PRO A 76 4.08 -30.23 27.80
N GLN A 77 2.80 -29.83 27.82
CA GLN A 77 1.72 -30.59 28.45
C GLN A 77 1.36 -31.85 27.64
N ALA A 78 1.35 -31.73 26.31
CA ALA A 78 1.07 -32.84 25.40
C ALA A 78 2.34 -33.61 24.96
N LYS A 79 3.53 -33.20 25.42
CA LYS A 79 4.85 -33.73 25.04
C LYS A 79 5.00 -33.99 23.53
N ARG A 80 4.48 -33.08 22.71
CA ARG A 80 4.50 -33.21 21.24
C ARG A 80 4.67 -31.85 20.57
N MET A 81 5.22 -31.87 19.35
CA MET A 81 5.14 -30.71 18.46
C MET A 81 3.71 -30.56 17.94
N VAL A 82 3.14 -29.37 18.10
CA VAL A 82 1.89 -29.00 17.44
C VAL A 82 2.28 -28.48 16.05
N PRO A 83 1.89 -29.14 14.95
CA PRO A 83 2.25 -28.69 13.61
C PRO A 83 1.65 -27.32 13.33
N ALA A 84 2.30 -26.58 12.44
CA ALA A 84 1.77 -25.33 11.94
C ALA A 84 0.43 -25.57 11.24
N LYS A 85 -0.55 -24.70 11.50
CA LYS A 85 -1.86 -24.77 10.86
C LYS A 85 -1.96 -23.68 9.80
N MET A 86 -2.38 -24.10 8.60
CA MET A 86 -2.80 -23.20 7.53
C MET A 86 -4.29 -22.90 7.70
N GLU A 87 -4.67 -21.64 7.61
CA GLU A 87 -6.07 -21.20 7.63
C GLU A 87 -6.37 -20.39 6.38
N ASP A 88 -7.54 -20.66 5.81
CA ASP A 88 -8.00 -19.98 4.61
C ASP A 88 -8.81 -18.77 5.02
N VAL A 89 -8.38 -17.60 4.55
CA VAL A 89 -8.96 -16.30 4.89
C VAL A 89 -9.39 -15.63 3.59
N GLU A 90 -10.68 -15.32 3.50
CA GLU A 90 -11.24 -14.51 2.42
C GLU A 90 -11.10 -13.03 2.77
N LEU A 91 -10.43 -12.27 1.90
CA LEU A 91 -10.22 -10.83 2.04
C LEU A 91 -10.75 -10.07 0.83
N LEU A 92 -11.32 -8.90 1.11
CA LEU A 92 -11.79 -7.98 0.09
C LEU A 92 -10.66 -7.09 -0.41
N LEU A 93 -10.65 -6.85 -1.71
CA LEU A 93 -9.75 -5.92 -2.36
C LEU A 93 -10.31 -4.50 -2.23
N LYS A 94 -9.42 -3.52 -2.12
CA LYS A 94 -9.74 -2.11 -2.32
C LYS A 94 -9.99 -1.87 -3.82
N ASP A 95 -10.84 -0.91 -4.16
CA ASP A 95 -11.12 -0.58 -5.57
C ASP A 95 -9.87 -0.15 -6.37
N ASP A 96 -8.92 0.48 -5.68
CA ASP A 96 -7.62 0.91 -6.21
C ASP A 96 -6.53 -0.03 -5.69
N VAL A 97 -6.64 -1.31 -6.06
CA VAL A 97 -5.66 -2.35 -5.73
C VAL A 97 -4.51 -2.31 -6.73
N LYS A 98 -3.28 -2.27 -6.21
CA LYS A 98 -2.07 -2.36 -7.02
C LYS A 98 -1.55 -3.79 -7.05
N ILE A 99 -1.68 -4.45 -8.20
CA ILE A 99 -1.12 -5.78 -8.44
C ILE A 99 0.26 -5.60 -9.09
N ARG A 100 1.26 -6.28 -8.52
CA ARG A 100 2.64 -6.23 -8.99
C ARG A 100 3.26 -7.62 -8.97
N GLN A 101 4.27 -7.84 -9.80
CA GLN A 101 5.07 -9.05 -9.83
C GLN A 101 6.50 -8.75 -9.37
N ALA A 102 7.08 -9.61 -8.52
CA ALA A 102 8.43 -9.39 -8.01
C ALA A 102 9.49 -9.50 -9.13
N ASN A 103 9.28 -10.43 -10.06
CA ASN A 103 10.14 -10.66 -11.22
C ASN A 103 9.61 -9.94 -12.45
N PRO A 104 10.51 -9.50 -13.37
CA PRO A 104 10.08 -8.90 -14.62
C PRO A 104 9.33 -9.93 -15.48
N PRO A 105 8.41 -9.48 -16.34
CA PRO A 105 7.76 -10.33 -17.32
C PRO A 105 8.80 -11.08 -18.17
N GLU A 106 8.51 -12.32 -18.57
CA GLU A 106 9.41 -13.06 -19.46
C GLU A 106 9.20 -12.60 -20.90
N ALA A 107 10.22 -12.01 -21.51
CA ALA A 107 10.25 -11.75 -22.95
C ALA A 107 11.27 -12.66 -23.62
N PHE A 108 11.00 -13.06 -24.86
CA PHE A 108 11.93 -13.82 -25.69
C PHE A 108 12.44 -12.94 -26.84
N ASP A 109 13.70 -13.11 -27.21
CA ASP A 109 14.25 -12.50 -28.43
C ASP A 109 13.75 -13.22 -29.70
N ASP A 110 14.02 -12.68 -30.88
CA ASP A 110 13.64 -13.26 -32.18
C ASP A 110 14.22 -14.68 -32.42
N LYS A 111 15.12 -15.13 -31.54
CA LYS A 111 15.76 -16.44 -31.58
C LYS A 111 15.22 -17.38 -30.49
N GLY A 112 14.14 -16.99 -29.80
CA GLY A 112 13.49 -17.79 -28.76
C GLY A 112 14.28 -17.88 -27.46
N ARG A 113 15.29 -17.02 -27.24
CA ARG A 113 16.07 -16.99 -25.99
C ARG A 113 15.46 -15.99 -25.02
N ALA A 114 15.52 -16.30 -23.74
CA ALA A 114 15.09 -15.37 -22.69
C ALA A 114 15.83 -14.04 -22.81
N LYS A 115 15.08 -12.96 -23.05
CA LYS A 115 15.58 -11.60 -23.14
C LYS A 115 16.12 -11.21 -21.77
N LYS A 116 17.43 -10.96 -21.70
CA LYS A 116 18.04 -10.35 -20.52
C LYS A 116 17.82 -8.85 -20.59
N TYR A 117 16.94 -8.35 -19.74
CA TYR A 117 16.71 -6.92 -19.63
C TYR A 117 17.96 -6.20 -19.13
N THR A 118 18.26 -5.07 -19.75
CA THR A 118 19.25 -4.13 -19.26
C THR A 118 18.73 -3.37 -18.04
N SER A 119 19.62 -2.78 -17.24
CA SER A 119 19.22 -2.00 -16.05
C SER A 119 18.35 -0.78 -16.38
N LYS A 120 18.41 -0.26 -17.62
CA LYS A 120 17.55 0.82 -18.11
C LYS A 120 16.14 0.30 -18.40
N GLU A 121 16.03 -0.79 -19.14
CA GLU A 121 14.74 -1.44 -19.43
C GLU A 121 14.05 -1.91 -18.14
N LEU A 122 14.77 -2.47 -17.16
CA LEU A 122 14.19 -2.86 -15.87
C LEU A 122 13.63 -1.67 -15.07
N LYS A 123 14.17 -0.46 -15.24
CA LYS A 123 13.64 0.74 -14.59
C LYS A 123 12.39 1.24 -15.31
N GLU A 124 12.40 1.23 -16.63
CA GLU A 124 11.25 1.58 -17.46
C GLU A 124 10.08 0.61 -17.20
N LEU A 125 10.35 -0.69 -17.09
CA LEU A 125 9.35 -1.71 -16.79
C LEU A 125 8.74 -1.57 -15.40
N LYS A 126 9.45 -0.99 -14.42
CA LYS A 126 8.87 -0.72 -13.09
C LYS A 126 7.81 0.40 -13.13
N GLY A 127 7.78 1.17 -14.21
CA GLY A 127 6.88 2.29 -14.43
C GLY A 127 7.17 3.49 -13.54
N GLU A 128 6.19 4.38 -13.44
CA GLU A 128 6.26 5.64 -12.68
C GLU A 128 6.36 5.41 -11.16
N ASP A 129 5.84 4.28 -10.67
CA ASP A 129 5.80 3.92 -9.26
C ASP A 129 7.07 3.18 -8.80
N LEU A 130 8.23 3.86 -8.85
CA LEU A 130 9.52 3.31 -8.41
C LEU A 130 9.59 2.96 -6.92
N LYS A 131 8.68 3.51 -6.10
CA LYS A 131 8.65 3.29 -4.64
C LYS A 131 8.02 1.96 -4.25
N THR A 132 7.15 1.41 -5.09
CA THR A 132 6.50 0.13 -4.81
C THR A 132 7.31 -1.02 -5.38
N PRO A 133 7.51 -2.11 -4.61
CA PRO A 133 8.31 -3.23 -5.06
C PRO A 133 7.63 -3.97 -6.22
N GLY A 134 8.45 -4.45 -7.16
CA GLY A 134 8.00 -5.24 -8.30
C GLY A 134 7.63 -4.41 -9.55
N TYR A 135 7.15 -5.12 -10.56
CA TYR A 135 6.69 -4.64 -11.87
C TYR A 135 5.16 -4.64 -11.88
N PRO A 136 4.49 -3.74 -12.62
CA PRO A 136 3.04 -3.79 -12.76
C PRO A 136 2.61 -5.14 -13.34
N ALA A 137 1.50 -5.67 -12.81
CA ALA A 137 0.90 -6.92 -13.26
C ALA A 137 -0.63 -6.80 -13.18
N ASP A 138 -1.34 -7.67 -13.88
CA ASP A 138 -2.80 -7.65 -13.98
C ASP A 138 -3.44 -8.75 -13.12
N PHE A 139 -4.77 -8.71 -12.97
CA PHE A 139 -5.53 -9.77 -12.31
C PHE A 139 -5.33 -11.14 -12.96
N SER A 140 -5.14 -11.16 -14.28
CA SER A 140 -4.82 -12.36 -15.06
C SER A 140 -3.54 -13.06 -14.59
N ASP A 141 -2.59 -12.34 -13.99
CA ASP A 141 -1.32 -12.88 -13.50
C ASP A 141 -1.44 -13.52 -12.12
N LEU A 142 -2.53 -13.23 -11.39
CA LEU A 142 -2.85 -13.88 -10.12
C LEU A 142 -3.32 -15.31 -10.37
N LYS A 143 -2.37 -16.23 -10.46
CA LYS A 143 -2.66 -17.66 -10.61
C LYS A 143 -2.83 -18.33 -9.24
N ASN A 144 -3.71 -19.34 -9.19
CA ASN A 144 -3.83 -20.19 -8.02
C ASN A 144 -2.47 -20.85 -7.68
N ASP A 145 -2.25 -21.07 -6.39
CA ASP A 145 -1.00 -21.54 -5.79
C ASP A 145 0.18 -20.57 -5.96
N SER A 146 -0.09 -19.30 -6.28
CA SER A 146 0.94 -18.24 -6.25
C SER A 146 1.24 -17.80 -4.82
N ILE A 147 2.52 -17.59 -4.51
CA ILE A 147 2.96 -16.98 -3.26
C ILE A 147 2.89 -15.47 -3.43
N VAL A 148 2.07 -14.82 -2.61
CA VAL A 148 1.80 -13.38 -2.69
C VAL A 148 2.15 -12.70 -1.37
N ASN A 149 2.71 -11.50 -1.46
CA ASN A 149 2.81 -10.57 -0.34
C ASN A 149 1.70 -9.53 -0.44
N VAL A 150 0.84 -9.50 0.56
CA VAL A 150 -0.37 -8.71 0.59
C VAL A 150 -0.23 -7.60 1.61
N THR A 151 -0.41 -6.36 1.18
CA THR A 151 -0.44 -5.19 2.07
C THR A 151 -1.89 -4.90 2.47
N LEU A 152 -2.16 -5.00 3.76
CA LEU A 152 -3.46 -4.78 4.36
C LEU A 152 -3.60 -3.35 4.86
N MET A 153 -4.73 -2.73 4.57
CA MET A 153 -5.08 -1.37 4.95
C MET A 153 -6.46 -1.35 5.59
N GLN A 154 -6.66 -0.51 6.60
CA GLN A 154 -7.95 -0.33 7.27
C GLN A 154 -8.31 1.14 7.33
N LYS A 155 -9.61 1.46 7.31
CA LYS A 155 -10.07 2.82 7.56
C LYS A 155 -9.71 3.25 8.99
N PRO A 156 -9.30 4.51 9.19
CA PRO A 156 -8.88 5.00 10.50
C PRO A 156 -10.10 4.99 11.44
N GLN A 157 -10.03 4.19 12.51
CA GLN A 157 -11.01 4.30 13.58
C GLN A 157 -10.70 5.58 14.37
N LYS A 158 -11.72 6.41 14.65
CA LYS A 158 -11.56 7.42 15.70
C LYS A 158 -11.31 6.64 17.00
N PRO A 159 -10.22 6.88 17.74
CA PRO A 159 -10.08 6.28 19.05
C PRO A 159 -11.29 6.75 19.87
N VAL A 160 -12.17 5.81 20.22
CA VAL A 160 -13.13 6.08 21.27
C VAL A 160 -12.27 6.27 22.51
N ARG A 161 -12.07 7.51 22.94
CA ARG A 161 -11.51 7.81 24.25
C ARG A 161 -12.47 7.17 25.25
N ALA A 162 -12.17 5.94 25.66
CA ALA A 162 -12.76 5.33 26.83
C ALA A 162 -12.31 6.20 28.01
N GLY A 163 -13.19 7.12 28.41
CA GLY A 163 -13.03 7.82 29.68
C GLY A 163 -13.09 6.79 30.79
N GLY A 164 -11.99 6.66 31.52
CA GLY A 164 -11.93 5.96 32.81
C GLY A 164 -11.88 4.44 32.71
N THR A 165 -10.87 3.88 33.41
CA THR A 165 -10.81 2.50 33.90
C THR A 165 -10.76 1.37 32.87
N GLY A 166 -9.55 0.84 32.68
CA GLY A 166 -9.30 -0.60 32.79
C GLY A 166 -9.78 -1.50 31.65
N LEU A 167 -8.81 -2.16 31.01
CA LEU A 167 -8.96 -3.28 30.09
C LEU A 167 -9.55 -2.93 28.72
N VAL A 168 -8.78 -3.24 27.69
CA VAL A 168 -9.18 -3.23 26.27
C VAL A 168 -10.19 -4.35 26.06
N GLY A 169 -11.42 -4.10 26.52
CA GLY A 169 -12.60 -4.89 26.25
C GLY A 169 -13.49 -4.11 25.29
N VAL A 170 -13.78 -4.72 24.15
CA VAL A 170 -14.76 -4.27 23.17
C VAL A 170 -16.09 -4.02 23.88
N ALA A 171 -16.37 -2.76 24.22
CA ALA A 171 -17.60 -2.35 24.87
C ALA A 171 -18.59 -1.82 23.83
N GLY A 172 -19.42 -2.74 23.34
CA GLY A 172 -20.85 -2.52 23.13
C GLY A 172 -21.28 -1.38 22.22
N LYS A 173 -21.49 -1.70 20.95
CA LYS A 173 -22.69 -1.31 20.19
C LYS A 173 -23.00 -2.46 19.25
N LYS A 174 -24.28 -2.85 19.19
CA LYS A 174 -24.83 -3.86 18.30
C LYS A 174 -24.06 -3.87 16.99
N GLU A 175 -23.39 -4.99 16.72
CA GLU A 175 -22.66 -5.24 15.49
C GLU A 175 -23.69 -5.22 14.36
N ASP A 176 -23.93 -4.06 13.75
CA ASP A 176 -24.49 -4.05 12.42
C ASP A 176 -23.49 -4.84 11.55
N PRO A 177 -23.88 -6.02 11.04
CA PRO A 177 -22.94 -6.91 10.35
C PRO A 177 -22.32 -6.24 9.12
N GLU A 178 -22.96 -5.20 8.60
CA GLU A 178 -22.43 -4.32 7.54
C GLU A 178 -21.26 -3.46 8.02
N LEU A 179 -21.36 -2.85 9.20
CA LEU A 179 -20.27 -2.05 9.78
C LEU A 179 -19.07 -2.92 10.11
N ALA A 180 -19.30 -4.12 10.66
CA ALA A 180 -18.23 -5.08 10.92
C ALA A 180 -17.51 -5.52 9.62
N ARG A 181 -18.22 -5.62 8.50
CA ARG A 181 -17.66 -5.93 7.18
C ARG A 181 -16.87 -4.77 6.60
N GLU A 182 -17.34 -3.53 6.75
CA GLU A 182 -16.63 -2.35 6.27
C GLU A 182 -15.33 -2.09 7.04
N MET A 183 -15.31 -2.46 8.32
CA MET A 183 -14.16 -2.26 9.20
C MET A 183 -13.09 -3.35 9.05
N ARG A 184 -13.32 -4.39 8.22
CA ARG A 184 -12.31 -5.40 7.92
C ARG A 184 -11.14 -4.79 7.14
N PRO A 185 -9.90 -5.28 7.35
CA PRO A 185 -8.79 -4.87 6.51
C PRO A 185 -9.08 -5.22 5.05
N LYS A 186 -8.89 -4.25 4.17
CA LYS A 186 -8.93 -4.44 2.73
C LYS A 186 -7.50 -4.53 2.21
N ILE A 187 -7.34 -5.29 1.14
CA ILE A 187 -6.05 -5.40 0.46
C ILE A 187 -5.86 -4.13 -0.38
N ALA A 188 -4.72 -3.47 -0.25
CA ALA A 188 -4.37 -2.32 -1.08
C ALA A 188 -3.31 -2.64 -2.13
N SER A 189 -2.47 -3.64 -1.90
CA SER A 189 -1.49 -4.10 -2.87
C SER A 189 -1.18 -5.57 -2.71
N ILE A 190 -0.98 -6.24 -3.83
CA ILE A 190 -0.57 -7.63 -3.94
C ILE A 190 0.72 -7.68 -4.75
N VAL A 191 1.76 -8.28 -4.19
CA VAL A 191 3.03 -8.53 -4.89
C VAL A 191 3.22 -10.03 -5.06
N ILE A 192 3.20 -10.51 -6.30
CA ILE A 192 3.43 -11.92 -6.64
C ILE A 192 4.92 -12.22 -6.52
N ILE A 193 5.31 -13.03 -5.54
CA ILE A 193 6.70 -13.39 -5.28
C ILE A 193 7.13 -14.56 -6.17
N GLY A 194 6.23 -15.51 -6.38
CA GLY A 194 6.49 -16.70 -7.16
C GLY A 194 5.32 -17.65 -7.13
N ARG A 195 5.54 -18.88 -7.58
CA ARG A 195 4.51 -19.91 -7.64
C ARG A 195 4.99 -21.14 -6.88
N LEU A 196 4.08 -21.77 -6.12
CA LEU A 196 4.38 -23.07 -5.53
C LEU A 196 4.56 -24.11 -6.63
N PRO A 197 5.58 -24.98 -6.53
CA PRO A 197 5.74 -26.09 -7.44
C PRO A 197 4.57 -27.06 -7.31
N ASP A 198 4.08 -27.58 -8.43
CA ASP A 198 2.91 -28.49 -8.49
C ASP A 198 3.06 -29.76 -7.64
N ASN A 199 4.28 -30.09 -7.24
CA ASN A 199 4.63 -31.24 -6.39
C ASN A 199 4.06 -31.18 -4.96
N TYR A 200 3.47 -30.06 -4.54
CA TYR A 200 2.90 -29.90 -3.19
C TYR A 200 1.48 -30.49 -3.04
N LYS A 201 0.88 -31.00 -4.13
CA LYS A 201 -0.48 -31.59 -4.16
C LYS A 201 -0.52 -33.13 -4.03
N ARG A 202 0.57 -33.76 -3.57
CA ARG A 202 0.62 -35.22 -3.35
C ARG A 202 0.09 -35.61 -1.98
#